data_AF-A0A0K1Q135-F1
#
_entry.id   AF-A0A0K1Q135-F1
#
_cell.length_a   1.000
_cell.length_b   1.000
_cell.length_c   1.000
_cell.angle_alpha   90.00
_cell.angle_beta   90.00
_cell.angle_gamma   90.00
#
_symmetry.space_group_name_H-M   'P 1'
#
loop_
_entity.id
_entity.type
_entity.pdbx_description
1 polymer ?
#
loop_
_entity_poly.entity_id
_entity_poly.type
_entity_poly.pdbx_seq_one_letter_code
_entity_poly.pdbx_strand_id
1 'polypeptide(L)'
;MSAAKTARDDEELELERRLLHCLLLEHDGLNIEDVASELGTDRFAAESLLHDELRAGVVDLRVEDSVYVSLRKTAPGPSAAAREALQVARRRRATSAHQRRSLFIGIPAGLLVFGGLGFGISRLPHTRHAESAQPAAPLATERPAEQPRAVNSDDGADQRVEARLLAERKRQWTADLADRERRITTLTNDAESSGCPAKWSAGATCYVSHRNMSKTEFDEERAALAAEAVQLRAHLTDTP
;
A
#
# COMPACT_ATOMS: atom_id res chain seq x y z
N MET A 1 10.05 -17.21 -12.86
CA MET A 1 10.67 -15.98 -12.33
C MET A 1 10.70 -16.12 -10.83
N SER A 2 11.89 -16.07 -10.25
CA SER A 2 12.27 -16.80 -9.03
C SER A 2 11.93 -16.07 -7.74
N ALA A 3 11.51 -16.78 -6.69
CA ALA A 3 11.16 -16.27 -5.36
C ALA A 3 12.25 -15.40 -4.67
N ALA A 4 13.49 -15.49 -5.15
CA ALA A 4 14.59 -14.64 -4.72
C ALA A 4 14.51 -13.20 -5.23
N LYS A 5 13.79 -12.96 -6.33
CA LYS A 5 13.57 -11.60 -6.86
C LYS A 5 12.51 -10.87 -6.04
N THR A 6 11.41 -11.54 -5.72
CA THR A 6 10.33 -10.98 -4.88
C THR A 6 10.81 -10.63 -3.49
N ALA A 7 11.62 -11.49 -2.84
CA ALA A 7 12.15 -11.19 -1.51
C ALA A 7 13.09 -9.97 -1.50
N ARG A 8 13.84 -9.73 -2.58
CA ARG A 8 14.71 -8.57 -2.71
C ARG A 8 13.92 -7.29 -2.96
N ASP A 9 12.89 -7.38 -3.80
CA ASP A 9 11.99 -6.26 -4.09
C ASP A 9 11.20 -5.87 -2.81
N ASP A 10 10.83 -6.84 -1.96
CA ASP A 10 10.17 -6.60 -0.67
C ASP A 10 11.10 -5.92 0.36
N GLU A 11 12.37 -6.34 0.45
CA GLU A 11 13.38 -5.71 1.32
C GLU A 11 13.68 -4.27 0.89
N GLU A 12 13.73 -4.02 -0.42
CA GLU A 12 13.94 -2.68 -0.99
C GLU A 12 12.75 -1.75 -0.70
N LEU A 13 11.52 -2.25 -0.88
CA LEU A 13 10.29 -1.54 -0.53
C LEU A 13 10.21 -1.22 0.97
N GLU A 14 10.59 -2.15 1.84
CA GLU A 14 10.58 -1.93 3.28
C GLU A 14 11.61 -0.87 3.71
N LEU A 15 12.78 -0.85 3.05
CA LEU A 15 13.79 0.19 3.26
C LEU A 15 13.26 1.58 2.82
N GLU A 16 12.62 1.67 1.66
CA GLU A 16 12.03 2.92 1.16
C GLU A 16 10.95 3.47 2.09
N ARG A 17 10.06 2.60 2.60
CA ARG A 17 9.04 2.99 3.60
C ARG A 17 9.67 3.55 4.87
N ARG A 18 10.71 2.90 5.39
CA ARG A 18 11.42 3.37 6.59
C ARG A 18 12.12 4.72 6.36
N LEU A 19 12.69 4.94 5.18
CA LEU A 19 13.30 6.22 4.82
C LEU A 19 12.24 7.32 4.69
N LEU A 20 11.10 7.03 4.08
CA LEU A 20 9.96 7.95 4.00
C LEU A 20 9.51 8.38 5.41
N HIS A 21 9.34 7.44 6.35
CA HIS A 21 8.92 7.78 7.71
C HIS A 21 9.94 8.65 8.44
N CYS A 22 11.25 8.39 8.29
CA CYS A 22 12.29 9.27 8.82
C CYS A 22 12.19 10.68 8.24
N LEU A 23 11.98 10.78 6.92
CA LEU A 23 11.84 12.05 6.23
C LEU A 23 10.65 12.86 6.78
N LEU A 24 9.48 12.23 6.88
CA LEU A 24 8.25 12.87 7.36
C LEU A 24 8.26 13.20 8.86
N LEU A 25 9.26 12.73 9.61
CA LEU A 25 9.48 13.10 11.00
C LEU A 25 10.44 14.26 11.17
N GLU A 26 11.43 14.38 10.28
CA GLU A 26 12.34 15.52 10.26
C GLU A 26 11.66 16.79 9.72
N HIS A 27 10.58 16.62 8.94
CA HIS A 27 9.87 17.70 8.27
C HIS A 27 8.39 17.71 8.65
N ASP A 28 7.86 18.85 9.09
CA ASP A 28 6.43 19.02 9.43
C ASP A 28 5.60 19.32 8.16
N GLY A 29 5.61 18.36 7.22
CA GLY A 29 4.98 18.48 5.92
C GLY A 29 5.98 18.57 4.76
N LEU A 30 5.89 17.64 3.82
CA LEU A 30 6.65 17.67 2.56
C LEU A 30 5.73 17.49 1.37
N ASN A 31 6.00 18.19 0.28
CA ASN A 31 5.30 17.95 -0.98
C ASN A 31 5.85 16.67 -1.65
N ILE A 32 5.12 16.13 -2.63
CA ILE A 32 5.49 14.88 -3.31
C ILE A 32 6.82 15.01 -4.06
N GLU A 33 7.13 16.19 -4.62
CA GLU A 33 8.37 16.44 -5.35
C GLU A 33 9.60 16.41 -4.42
N ASP A 34 9.47 16.97 -3.22
CA ASP A 34 10.50 16.97 -2.18
C ASP A 34 10.70 15.56 -1.63
N VAL A 35 9.63 14.79 -1.45
CA VAL A 35 9.71 13.37 -1.07
C VAL A 35 10.44 12.57 -2.15
N ALA A 36 10.10 12.74 -3.42
CA ALA A 36 10.77 12.06 -4.53
C ALA A 36 12.26 12.45 -4.60
N SER A 37 12.56 13.74 -4.45
CA SER A 37 13.93 14.27 -4.46
C SER A 37 14.78 13.74 -3.29
N GLU A 38 14.21 13.69 -2.09
CA GLU A 38 14.91 13.20 -0.89
C GLU A 38 15.01 11.67 -0.86
N LEU A 39 14.06 10.92 -1.40
CA LEU A 39 14.18 9.47 -1.58
C LEU A 39 15.06 9.12 -2.79
N GLY A 40 15.23 10.04 -3.74
CA GLY A 40 16.00 9.83 -4.96
C GLY A 40 15.30 8.87 -5.91
N THR A 41 13.97 8.80 -5.81
CA THR A 41 13.08 8.00 -6.64
C THR A 41 12.36 8.90 -7.63
N ASP A 42 11.71 8.33 -8.63
CA ASP A 42 10.84 9.11 -9.50
C ASP A 42 9.54 9.48 -8.76
N ARG A 43 8.85 10.50 -9.29
CA ARG A 43 7.61 11.01 -8.71
C ARG A 43 6.53 9.93 -8.58
N PHE A 44 6.42 9.03 -9.55
CA PHE A 44 5.37 8.01 -9.56
C PHE A 44 5.63 6.95 -8.50
N ALA A 45 6.90 6.53 -8.32
CA ALA A 45 7.30 5.64 -7.24
C ALA A 45 7.05 6.27 -5.85
N ALA A 46 7.40 7.55 -5.68
CA ALA A 46 7.12 8.28 -4.45
C ALA A 46 5.62 8.41 -4.18
N GLU A 47 4.81 8.70 -5.20
CA GLU A 47 3.35 8.80 -5.10
C GLU A 47 2.72 7.44 -4.75
N SER A 48 3.18 6.35 -5.36
CA SER A 48 2.72 4.99 -5.04
C SER A 48 3.05 4.61 -3.59
N LEU A 49 4.27 4.91 -3.13
CA LEU A 49 4.71 4.66 -1.76
C LEU A 49 3.86 5.44 -0.74
N LEU A 50 3.61 6.72 -1.04
CA LEU A 50 2.77 7.60 -0.21
C LEU A 50 1.31 7.13 -0.18
N HIS A 51 0.78 6.66 -1.31
CA HIS A 51 -0.58 6.14 -1.40
C HIS A 51 -0.75 4.87 -0.55
N ASP A 52 0.23 3.96 -0.57
CA ASP A 52 0.23 2.77 0.27
C ASP A 52 0.26 3.11 1.76
N GLU A 53 1.09 4.07 2.17
CA GLU A 53 1.20 4.50 3.56
C GLU A 53 -0.03 5.30 4.03
N LEU A 54 -0.67 6.04 3.12
CA LEU A 54 -1.95 6.71 3.38
C LEU A 54 -3.05 5.68 3.61
N ARG A 55 -3.10 4.63 2.79
CA ARG A 55 -4.04 3.51 2.95
C ARG A 55 -3.80 2.72 4.24
N ALA A 56 -2.54 2.60 4.66
CA ALA A 56 -2.16 2.02 5.94
C ALA A 56 -2.45 2.94 7.14
N GLY A 57 -2.83 4.21 6.91
CA GLY A 57 -3.15 5.19 7.94
C GLY A 57 -1.93 5.71 8.72
N VAL A 58 -0.74 5.59 8.13
CA VAL A 58 0.54 6.00 8.76
C VAL A 58 0.85 7.47 8.50
N VAL A 59 0.44 7.99 7.33
CA VAL A 59 0.63 9.39 6.92
C VAL A 59 -0.71 10.09 6.76
N ASP A 60 -0.75 11.39 7.06
CA ASP A 60 -1.91 12.25 6.82
C ASP A 60 -1.54 13.28 5.74
N LEU A 61 -2.51 13.55 4.85
CA LEU A 61 -2.44 14.63 3.86
C LEU A 61 -2.95 15.92 4.48
N ARG A 62 -2.15 16.98 4.41
CA ARG A 62 -2.55 18.35 4.69
C ARG A 62 -2.66 19.12 3.38
N VAL A 63 -3.76 19.84 3.22
CA VAL A 63 -4.01 20.67 2.05
C VAL A 63 -4.00 22.12 2.53
N GLU A 64 -2.83 22.75 2.43
CA GLU A 64 -2.62 24.17 2.74
C GLU A 64 -1.84 24.76 1.57
N ASP A 65 -2.52 25.33 0.57
CA ASP A 65 -1.98 25.85 -0.71
C ASP A 65 -1.28 24.84 -1.64
N SER A 66 -0.74 23.74 -1.11
CA SER A 66 -0.30 22.55 -1.84
C SER A 66 -0.49 21.29 -1.00
N VAL A 67 -0.40 20.11 -1.61
CA VAL A 67 -0.59 18.82 -0.91
C VAL A 67 0.70 18.45 -0.18
N TYR A 68 0.67 18.54 1.14
CA TYR A 68 1.76 18.14 2.02
C TYR A 68 1.45 16.82 2.70
N VAL A 69 2.45 15.95 2.78
CA VAL A 69 2.39 14.71 3.53
C VAL A 69 3.08 14.92 4.86
N SER A 70 2.44 14.51 5.95
CA SER A 70 3.03 14.49 7.28
C SER A 70 2.82 13.14 7.95
N LEU A 71 3.73 12.75 8.84
CA LEU A 71 3.54 11.53 9.62
C LEU A 71 2.40 11.74 10.63
N ARG A 72 1.48 10.77 10.74
CA ARG A 72 0.45 10.83 11.78
C ARG A 72 1.11 10.68 13.15
N LYS A 73 0.73 11.53 14.12
CA LYS A 73 1.31 11.57 15.49
C LYS A 73 1.24 10.24 16.27
N THR A 74 0.44 9.28 15.81
CA THR A 74 0.27 7.96 16.44
C THR A 74 1.12 6.85 15.83
N ALA A 75 1.87 7.13 14.76
CA ALA A 75 2.72 6.13 14.11
C ALA A 75 3.97 5.82 14.96
N PRO A 76 4.40 4.54 15.02
CA PRO A 76 5.61 4.16 15.74
C PRO A 76 6.82 4.87 15.13
N GLY A 77 7.61 5.56 15.97
CA GLY A 77 8.79 6.27 15.51
C GLY A 77 9.83 5.34 14.88
N PRO A 78 10.63 5.82 13.91
CA PRO A 78 11.56 5.03 13.13
C PRO A 78 12.71 4.52 14.01
N SER A 79 13.16 3.32 13.68
CA SER A 79 14.31 2.70 14.33
C SER A 79 15.59 3.49 14.06
N ALA A 80 16.56 3.43 14.98
CA ALA A 80 17.84 4.11 14.84
C ALA A 80 18.58 3.77 13.53
N ALA A 81 18.39 2.54 13.03
CA ALA A 81 18.96 2.07 11.76
C ALA A 81 18.42 2.83 10.54
N ALA A 82 17.14 3.23 10.55
CA ALA A 82 16.54 3.98 9.45
C ALA A 82 17.06 5.43 9.39
N ARG A 83 17.35 6.04 10.55
CA ARG A 83 18.00 7.37 10.62
C ARG A 83 19.44 7.32 10.12
N GLU A 84 20.18 6.28 10.48
CA GLU A 84 21.56 6.09 10.01
C GLU A 84 21.59 5.85 8.50
N ALA A 85 20.66 5.06 7.94
CA ALA A 85 20.51 4.86 6.51
C ALA A 85 20.23 6.17 5.75
N LEU A 86 19.34 7.03 6.27
CA LEU A 86 19.06 8.35 5.68
C LEU A 86 20.30 9.26 5.69
N GLN A 87 21.07 9.26 6.79
CA GLN A 87 22.32 10.01 6.87
C GLN A 87 23.39 9.48 5.91
N VAL A 88 23.51 8.16 5.74
CA VAL A 88 24.41 7.54 4.77
C VAL A 88 23.99 7.88 3.34
N ALA A 89 22.69 7.84 3.03
CA ALA A 89 22.15 8.24 1.72
C ALA A 89 22.45 9.72 1.42
N ARG A 90 22.24 10.63 2.38
CA ARG A 90 22.58 12.06 2.26
C ARG A 90 24.08 12.28 2.05
N ARG A 91 24.95 11.56 2.78
CA ARG A 91 26.42 11.62 2.59
C ARG A 91 26.84 11.14 1.20
N ARG A 92 26.26 10.04 0.71
CA ARG A 92 26.52 9.51 -0.64
C ARG A 92 26.06 10.48 -1.74
N ARG A 93 24.95 11.19 -1.55
CA ARG A 93 24.49 12.24 -2.48
C ARG A 93 25.37 13.49 -2.43
N ALA A 94 25.82 13.94 -1.26
CA ALA A 94 26.77 15.04 -1.16
C ALA A 94 28.07 14.74 -1.95
N THR A 95 28.57 13.51 -1.88
CA THR A 95 29.75 13.10 -2.65
C THR A 95 29.51 12.98 -4.15
N SER A 96 28.33 12.54 -4.59
CA SER A 96 28.00 12.40 -6.02
C SER A 96 27.53 13.70 -6.69
N ALA A 97 26.93 14.63 -5.93
CA ALA A 97 26.69 16.00 -6.36
C ALA A 97 28.00 16.77 -6.56
N HIS A 98 29.03 16.49 -5.75
CA HIS A 98 30.36 17.07 -5.96
C HIS A 98 31.04 16.52 -7.22
N GLN A 99 30.83 15.23 -7.53
CA GLN A 99 31.40 14.57 -8.71
C GLN A 99 30.75 15.03 -10.02
N ARG A 100 29.49 15.49 -10.02
CA ARG A 100 28.85 16.10 -11.20
C ARG A 100 29.34 17.52 -11.52
N ARG A 101 29.99 18.21 -10.58
CA ARG A 101 30.61 19.53 -10.83
C ARG A 101 32.08 19.47 -11.28
N SER A 102 32.74 18.30 -11.20
CA SER A 102 34.15 18.14 -11.56
C SER A 102 34.40 17.33 -12.84
N LEU A 103 33.38 16.82 -13.51
CA LEU A 103 33.51 15.98 -14.72
C LEU A 103 33.48 16.76 -16.05
N PHE A 104 34.08 17.95 -16.09
CA PHE A 104 34.44 18.66 -17.34
C PHE A 104 35.95 18.86 -17.51
N ILE A 105 36.78 18.09 -16.81
CA ILE A 105 38.23 18.05 -17.08
C ILE A 105 38.72 16.59 -17.05
N GLY A 106 38.92 16.04 -18.25
CA GLY A 106 40.10 15.27 -18.63
C GLY A 106 40.42 13.92 -17.95
N ILE A 107 40.46 12.89 -18.82
CA ILE A 107 41.42 11.75 -18.89
C ILE A 107 40.88 10.37 -18.46
N PRO A 108 41.19 9.29 -19.23
CA PRO A 108 40.51 7.99 -19.17
C PRO A 108 41.29 6.88 -18.43
N ALA A 109 40.65 5.71 -18.35
CA ALA A 109 41.17 4.39 -17.99
C ALA A 109 41.38 4.08 -16.49
N GLY A 110 41.01 2.85 -16.10
CA GLY A 110 41.48 2.27 -14.84
C GLY A 110 40.54 1.25 -14.20
N LEU A 111 40.61 0.01 -14.69
CA LEU A 111 40.49 -1.22 -13.92
C LEU A 111 40.68 -1.05 -12.40
N LEU A 112 39.81 -1.65 -11.57
CA LEU A 112 40.15 -2.27 -10.27
C LEU A 112 38.88 -2.85 -9.59
N VAL A 113 38.73 -4.17 -9.61
CA VAL A 113 37.92 -4.92 -8.62
C VAL A 113 38.78 -6.05 -8.07
N PHE A 114 39.45 -5.78 -6.96
CA PHE A 114 39.70 -6.74 -5.87
C PHE A 114 38.42 -6.71 -4.99
N GLY A 115 37.93 -7.74 -4.30
CA GLY A 115 38.53 -8.95 -3.72
C GLY A 115 38.11 -9.03 -2.24
N GLY A 116 37.56 -10.18 -1.80
CA GLY A 116 37.26 -10.51 -0.39
C GLY A 116 35.83 -10.13 0.07
N LEU A 117 35.11 -10.89 0.89
CA LEU A 117 35.47 -11.95 1.84
C LEU A 117 34.33 -12.97 1.95
N GLY A 118 34.70 -14.25 2.04
CA GLY A 118 33.80 -15.32 2.43
C GLY A 118 33.52 -15.30 3.93
N PHE A 119 32.32 -15.73 4.32
CA PHE A 119 32.03 -16.11 5.70
C PHE A 119 31.40 -17.49 5.75
N GLY A 120 32.04 -18.33 6.56
CA GLY A 120 31.84 -19.76 6.66
C GLY A 120 30.56 -20.15 7.38
N ILE A 121 30.05 -21.28 6.93
CA ILE A 121 28.88 -22.02 7.37
C ILE A 121 29.21 -22.68 8.72
N SER A 122 28.38 -22.47 9.74
CA SER A 122 28.29 -23.36 10.91
C SER A 122 26.96 -24.10 10.89
N ARG A 123 27.05 -25.42 10.82
CA ARG A 123 25.94 -26.38 10.75
C ARG A 123 25.74 -27.08 12.11
N LEU A 124 24.50 -27.55 12.30
CA LEU A 124 24.02 -28.69 13.11
C LEU A 124 23.78 -28.44 14.63
N PRO A 125 22.89 -29.24 15.30
CA PRO A 125 22.33 -30.52 14.87
C PRO A 125 20.80 -30.77 15.05
N HIS A 126 20.37 -31.76 14.26
CA HIS A 126 19.29 -32.75 14.38
C HIS A 126 18.36 -32.77 15.62
N THR A 127 17.06 -32.69 15.33
CA THR A 127 16.01 -33.29 16.17
C THR A 127 15.70 -34.72 15.72
N ARG A 128 15.40 -35.54 16.74
CA ARG A 128 15.39 -37.00 16.77
C ARG A 128 14.13 -37.62 16.15
N HIS A 129 14.33 -38.78 15.55
CA HIS A 129 13.33 -39.85 15.42
C HIS A 129 12.81 -40.27 16.80
N ALA A 130 11.50 -40.46 16.91
CA ALA A 130 10.88 -41.28 17.95
C ALA A 130 10.01 -42.32 17.25
N GLU A 131 10.51 -43.55 17.30
CA GLU A 131 9.89 -44.77 16.81
C GLU A 131 9.11 -45.44 17.96
N SER A 132 7.87 -45.80 17.62
CA SER A 132 7.02 -46.87 18.17
C SER A 132 7.52 -47.67 19.38
N ALA A 133 6.68 -47.72 20.43
CA ALA A 133 6.33 -48.97 21.11
C ALA A 133 4.99 -48.84 21.86
N GLN A 134 4.00 -49.62 21.43
CA GLN A 134 2.80 -49.96 22.21
C GLN A 134 3.17 -50.85 23.41
N PRO A 135 2.29 -50.89 24.42
CA PRO A 135 1.74 -52.19 24.79
C PRO A 135 0.21 -52.20 24.93
N ALA A 136 -0.33 -53.39 24.72
CA ALA A 136 -1.73 -53.75 24.71
C ALA A 136 -2.40 -53.72 26.10
N ALA A 137 -3.71 -53.45 26.12
CA ALA A 137 -4.67 -53.96 27.10
C ALA A 137 -6.11 -53.90 26.52
N PRO A 138 -7.05 -54.75 26.98
CA PRO A 138 -8.00 -55.45 26.12
C PRO A 138 -9.42 -54.88 26.08
N LEU A 139 -10.19 -55.43 25.12
CA LEU A 139 -11.64 -55.28 24.92
C LEU A 139 -12.47 -55.51 26.20
N ALA A 140 -13.47 -54.66 26.40
CA ALA A 140 -14.80 -55.00 26.93
C ALA A 140 -15.79 -53.93 26.42
N THR A 141 -16.58 -54.26 25.39
CA THR A 141 -18.03 -54.52 25.49
C THR A 141 -18.84 -53.26 25.80
N GLU A 142 -19.52 -52.71 24.79
CA GLU A 142 -20.94 -52.33 24.83
C GLU A 142 -21.38 -51.72 23.48
N ARG A 143 -22.20 -52.46 22.72
CA ARG A 143 -23.33 -51.88 21.99
C ARG A 143 -24.50 -51.85 22.99
N PRO A 144 -25.51 -50.96 22.90
CA PRO A 144 -26.06 -50.41 21.65
C PRO A 144 -26.56 -48.94 21.74
N ALA A 145 -26.51 -48.20 20.64
CA ALA A 145 -27.56 -47.22 20.31
C ALA A 145 -27.36 -46.75 18.87
N GLU A 146 -28.33 -47.09 18.05
CA GLU A 146 -28.57 -46.56 16.73
C GLU A 146 -28.81 -45.04 16.86
N GLN A 147 -27.79 -44.23 16.54
CA GLN A 147 -27.92 -42.78 16.40
C GLN A 147 -28.10 -42.43 14.91
N PRO A 148 -28.98 -41.47 14.59
CA PRO A 148 -29.41 -41.19 13.24
C PRO A 148 -28.29 -40.53 12.42
N ARG A 149 -28.19 -40.96 11.16
CA ARG A 149 -27.56 -40.30 10.00
C ARG A 149 -26.74 -39.04 10.30
N ALA A 150 -25.42 -39.17 10.34
CA ALA A 150 -24.51 -38.06 10.04
C ALA A 150 -24.26 -38.02 8.52
N VAL A 151 -25.29 -37.62 7.77
CA VAL A 151 -25.13 -37.00 6.47
C VAL A 151 -25.46 -35.53 6.75
N ASN A 152 -24.63 -34.57 6.34
CA ASN A 152 -24.80 -33.10 6.48
C ASN A 152 -23.92 -32.35 7.52
N SER A 153 -22.79 -32.86 8.02
CA SER A 153 -21.88 -31.99 8.83
C SER A 153 -21.00 -31.06 7.98
N ASP A 154 -20.57 -31.53 6.80
CA ASP A 154 -19.72 -30.75 5.89
C ASP A 154 -20.53 -29.72 5.10
N ASP A 155 -21.71 -30.08 4.60
CA ASP A 155 -22.59 -29.14 3.87
C ASP A 155 -22.99 -27.92 4.70
N GLY A 156 -23.18 -28.09 6.01
CA GLY A 156 -23.49 -26.98 6.92
C GLY A 156 -22.28 -26.09 7.21
N ALA A 157 -21.06 -26.62 7.16
CA ALA A 157 -19.83 -25.83 7.31
C ALA A 157 -19.58 -24.98 6.07
N ASP A 158 -19.74 -25.57 4.88
CA ASP A 158 -19.58 -24.88 3.60
C ASP A 158 -20.62 -23.75 3.45
N GLN A 159 -21.90 -24.01 3.79
CA GLN A 159 -22.94 -22.97 3.80
C GLN A 159 -22.62 -21.80 4.74
N ARG A 160 -22.01 -22.04 5.90
CA ARG A 160 -21.60 -20.97 6.82
C ARG A 160 -20.44 -20.15 6.27
N VAL A 161 -19.50 -20.79 5.59
CA VAL A 161 -18.37 -20.11 4.94
C VAL A 161 -18.88 -19.27 3.77
N GLU A 162 -19.76 -19.80 2.93
CA GLU A 162 -20.38 -19.07 1.82
C GLU A 162 -21.19 -17.86 2.32
N ALA A 163 -22.01 -18.04 3.36
CA ALA A 163 -22.77 -16.95 3.97
C ALA A 163 -21.84 -15.84 4.51
N ARG A 164 -20.70 -16.21 5.11
CA ARG A 164 -19.71 -15.26 5.60
C ARG A 164 -19.03 -14.49 4.47
N LEU A 165 -18.62 -15.18 3.40
CA LEU A 165 -18.03 -14.55 2.22
C LEU A 165 -19.00 -13.61 1.51
N LEU A 166 -20.28 -13.97 1.43
CA LEU A 166 -21.33 -13.09 0.89
C LEU A 166 -21.54 -11.85 1.78
N ALA A 167 -21.53 -12.01 3.11
CA ALA A 167 -21.66 -10.90 4.03
C ALA A 167 -20.46 -9.94 3.95
N GLU A 168 -19.23 -10.47 3.85
CA GLU A 168 -18.01 -9.68 3.66
C GLU A 168 -18.05 -8.93 2.32
N ARG A 169 -18.49 -9.59 1.24
CA ARG A 169 -18.65 -8.96 -0.08
C ARG A 169 -19.71 -7.87 -0.09
N LYS A 170 -20.87 -8.09 0.54
CA LYS A 170 -21.92 -7.05 0.70
C LYS A 170 -21.38 -5.85 1.49
N ARG A 171 -20.57 -6.07 2.54
CA ARG A 171 -19.92 -4.99 3.29
C ARG A 171 -18.92 -4.21 2.43
N GLN A 172 -18.17 -4.90 1.58
CA GLN A 172 -17.25 -4.25 0.67
C GLN A 172 -17.99 -3.39 -0.35
N TRP A 173 -19.02 -3.92 -1.03
CA TRP A 173 -19.80 -3.15 -2.00
C TRP A 173 -20.54 -1.96 -1.39
N THR A 174 -21.03 -2.08 -0.15
CA THR A 174 -21.64 -0.95 0.55
C THR A 174 -20.63 0.14 0.90
N ALA A 175 -19.41 -0.24 1.32
CA ALA A 175 -18.33 0.71 1.53
C ALA A 175 -17.91 1.40 0.23
N ASP A 176 -17.77 0.63 -0.86
CA ASP A 176 -17.41 1.15 -2.18
C ASP A 176 -18.50 2.11 -2.70
N LEU A 177 -19.78 1.78 -2.53
CA LEU A 177 -20.89 2.67 -2.91
C LEU A 177 -20.82 4.00 -2.15
N ALA A 178 -20.62 3.94 -0.83
CA ALA A 178 -20.50 5.13 0.01
C ALA A 178 -19.28 5.99 -0.36
N ASP A 179 -18.17 5.37 -0.78
CA ASP A 179 -17.01 6.08 -1.31
C ASP A 179 -17.34 6.81 -2.61
N ARG A 180 -17.99 6.13 -3.58
CA ARG A 180 -18.37 6.75 -4.86
C ARG A 180 -19.35 7.91 -4.67
N GLU A 181 -20.37 7.74 -3.83
CA GLU A 181 -21.31 8.82 -3.50
C GLU A 181 -20.59 10.00 -2.85
N ARG A 182 -19.69 9.74 -1.90
CA ARG A 182 -18.87 10.79 -1.26
C ARG A 182 -18.02 11.54 -2.29
N ARG A 183 -17.35 10.84 -3.20
CA ARG A 183 -16.51 11.46 -4.23
C ARG A 183 -17.31 12.35 -5.18
N ILE A 184 -18.51 11.93 -5.58
CA ILE A 184 -19.43 12.77 -6.38
C ILE A 184 -19.78 14.06 -5.63
N THR A 185 -20.12 13.94 -4.34
CA THR A 185 -20.42 15.10 -3.49
C THR A 185 -19.22 16.03 -3.36
N THR A 186 -18.02 15.51 -3.06
CA THR A 186 -16.80 16.32 -2.97
C THR A 186 -16.50 17.04 -4.28
N LEU A 187 -16.52 16.32 -5.41
CA LEU A 187 -16.26 16.91 -6.73
C LEU A 187 -17.24 18.04 -7.05
N THR A 188 -18.52 17.86 -6.70
CA THR A 188 -19.56 18.89 -6.91
C THR A 188 -19.35 20.09 -6.00
N ASN A 189 -19.06 19.87 -4.71
CA ASN A 189 -18.81 20.95 -3.74
C ASN A 189 -17.54 21.75 -4.09
N ASP A 190 -16.48 21.08 -4.55
CA ASP A 190 -15.25 21.73 -5.02
C ASP A 190 -15.56 22.64 -6.22
N ALA A 191 -16.39 22.17 -7.16
CA ALA A 191 -16.79 22.97 -8.31
C ALA A 191 -17.64 24.19 -7.91
N GLU A 192 -18.57 24.03 -6.98
CA GLU A 192 -19.40 25.12 -6.46
C GLU A 192 -18.58 26.16 -5.70
N SER A 193 -17.72 25.73 -4.78
CA SER A 193 -16.86 26.63 -3.99
C SER A 193 -15.85 27.40 -4.84
N SER A 194 -15.36 26.82 -5.94
CA SER A 194 -14.49 27.48 -6.92
C SER A 194 -15.21 28.39 -7.92
N GLY A 195 -16.56 28.49 -7.84
CA GLY A 195 -17.37 29.28 -8.76
C GLY A 195 -17.35 28.74 -10.20
N CYS A 196 -17.11 27.45 -10.38
CA CYS A 196 -16.99 26.82 -11.70
C CYS A 196 -18.23 26.92 -12.60
N PRO A 197 -19.47 26.82 -12.08
CA PRO A 197 -20.65 26.97 -12.93
C PRO A 197 -20.67 28.27 -13.73
N ALA A 198 -20.21 29.38 -13.12
CA ALA A 198 -20.07 30.65 -13.81
C ALA A 198 -18.93 30.65 -14.84
N LYS A 199 -17.77 30.07 -14.52
CA LYS A 199 -16.61 30.01 -15.44
C LYS A 199 -16.88 29.12 -16.66
N TRP A 200 -17.53 27.98 -16.46
CA TRP A 200 -17.93 27.08 -17.54
C TRP A 200 -18.96 27.71 -18.48
N SER A 201 -19.86 28.57 -17.97
CA SER A 201 -20.79 29.32 -18.82
C SER A 201 -20.08 30.29 -19.78
N ALA A 202 -18.85 30.71 -19.46
CA ALA A 202 -18.00 31.53 -20.30
C ALA A 202 -17.02 30.72 -21.16
N GLY A 203 -17.08 29.38 -21.15
CA GLY A 203 -16.19 28.51 -21.92
C GLY A 203 -14.77 28.38 -21.36
N ALA A 204 -14.52 28.84 -20.13
CA ALA A 204 -13.23 28.73 -19.46
C ALA A 204 -13.05 27.39 -18.72
N THR A 205 -11.80 27.03 -18.42
CA THR A 205 -11.48 25.96 -17.47
C THR A 205 -11.61 26.45 -16.02
N CYS A 206 -11.87 25.54 -15.09
CA CYS A 206 -12.03 25.83 -13.68
C CYS A 206 -11.16 24.91 -12.82
N TYR A 207 -10.67 25.43 -11.70
CA TYR A 207 -9.89 24.65 -10.75
C TYR A 207 -10.82 23.84 -9.82
N VAL A 208 -10.81 22.51 -9.96
CA VAL A 208 -11.63 21.55 -9.21
C VAL A 208 -10.71 20.41 -8.75
N SER A 209 -10.82 20.00 -7.48
CA SER A 209 -10.06 18.88 -6.91
C SER A 209 -8.57 18.89 -7.30
N HIS A 210 -7.93 20.03 -7.07
CA HIS A 210 -6.50 20.30 -7.31
C HIS A 210 -6.03 20.36 -8.78
N ARG A 211 -6.94 20.43 -9.75
CA ARG A 211 -6.59 20.52 -11.18
C ARG A 211 -7.51 21.45 -11.96
N ASN A 212 -7.03 21.97 -13.10
CA ASN A 212 -7.88 22.70 -14.04
C ASN A 212 -8.67 21.71 -14.88
N MET A 213 -10.00 21.86 -14.90
CA MET A 213 -10.94 21.04 -15.64
C MET A 213 -11.89 21.91 -16.47
N SER A 214 -12.11 21.49 -17.70
CA SER A 214 -13.21 21.97 -18.54
C SER A 214 -14.55 21.43 -18.02
N LYS A 215 -15.65 22.03 -18.50
CA LYS A 215 -17.00 21.56 -18.18
C LYS A 215 -17.20 20.09 -18.60
N THR A 216 -16.70 19.75 -19.78
CA THR A 216 -16.82 18.40 -20.34
C THR A 216 -16.11 17.36 -19.48
N GLU A 217 -14.86 17.62 -19.09
CA GLU A 217 -14.10 16.72 -18.21
C GLU A 217 -14.78 16.53 -16.85
N PHE A 218 -15.36 17.60 -16.29
CA PHE A 218 -16.12 17.51 -15.05
C PHE A 218 -17.39 16.65 -15.20
N ASP A 219 -18.16 16.89 -16.26
CA ASP A 219 -19.38 16.13 -16.53
C ASP A 219 -19.08 14.66 -16.80
N GLU A 220 -18.00 14.35 -17.51
CA GLU A 220 -17.52 12.97 -17.76
C GLU A 220 -17.11 12.26 -16.48
N GLU A 221 -16.29 12.89 -15.64
CA GLU A 221 -15.85 12.27 -14.38
C GLU A 221 -17.02 12.05 -13.42
N ARG A 222 -17.90 13.04 -13.29
CA ARG A 222 -19.11 12.92 -12.47
C ARG A 222 -20.02 11.82 -12.98
N ALA A 223 -20.20 11.70 -14.30
CA ALA A 223 -21.01 10.66 -14.92
C ALA A 223 -20.39 9.27 -14.74
N ALA A 224 -19.07 9.13 -14.85
CA ALA A 224 -18.36 7.88 -14.62
C ALA A 224 -18.54 7.39 -13.17
N LEU A 225 -18.35 8.27 -12.20
CA LEU A 225 -18.58 7.95 -10.78
C LEU A 225 -20.04 7.58 -10.50
N ALA A 226 -20.99 8.28 -11.11
CA ALA A 226 -22.41 7.98 -10.96
C ALA A 226 -22.77 6.62 -11.59
N ALA A 227 -22.21 6.28 -12.74
CA ALA A 227 -22.43 5.00 -13.40
C ALA A 227 -21.88 3.83 -12.56
N GLU A 228 -20.68 3.98 -11.98
CA GLU A 228 -20.10 2.99 -11.06
C GLU A 228 -20.97 2.80 -9.80
N ALA A 229 -21.48 3.90 -9.24
CA ALA A 229 -22.40 3.83 -8.09
C ALA A 229 -23.70 3.09 -8.45
N VAL A 230 -24.26 3.31 -9.63
CA VAL A 230 -25.46 2.59 -10.12
C VAL A 230 -25.17 1.09 -10.27
N GLN A 231 -24.02 0.71 -10.82
CA GLN A 231 -23.63 -0.70 -10.94
C GLN A 231 -23.46 -1.38 -9.58
N LEU A 232 -22.79 -0.71 -8.63
CA LEU A 232 -22.64 -1.21 -7.25
C LEU A 232 -23.99 -1.38 -6.56
N ARG A 233 -24.92 -0.44 -6.79
CA ARG A 233 -26.28 -0.52 -6.24
C ARG A 233 -27.06 -1.70 -6.82
N ALA A 234 -26.92 -1.96 -8.11
CA ALA A 234 -27.52 -3.14 -8.77
C ALA A 234 -26.97 -4.46 -8.18
N HIS A 235 -25.66 -4.55 -7.96
CA HIS A 235 -25.06 -5.72 -7.31
C HIS A 235 -25.58 -5.96 -5.88
N LEU A 236 -25.83 -4.88 -5.12
CA LEU A 236 -26.41 -4.98 -3.79
C LEU A 236 -27.87 -5.43 -3.80
N THR A 237 -28.66 -5.04 -4.81
CA THR A 237 -30.06 -5.43 -4.94
C THR A 237 -30.25 -6.84 -5.50
N ASP A 238 -29.34 -7.29 -6.38
CA ASP A 238 -29.43 -8.60 -7.04
C ASP A 238 -28.85 -9.75 -6.20
N THR A 239 -28.21 -9.46 -5.07
CA THR A 239 -27.65 -10.48 -4.18
C THR A 239 -28.69 -10.90 -3.14
N PRO A 240 -29.24 -12.13 -3.21
CA PRO A 240 -30.27 -12.62 -2.29
C PRO A 240 -29.83 -12.62 -0.81
#